data_AF-A0AAE0L238-F1
#
_entry.id   AF-A0AAE0L238-F1
#
_cell.length_a   1.000
_cell.length_b   1.000
_cell.length_c   1.000
_cell.angle_alpha   90.00
_cell.angle_beta   90.00
_cell.angle_gamma   90.00
#
_symmetry.space_group_name_H-M   'P 1'
#
loop_
_entity.id
_entity.type
_entity.pdbx_description
1 polymer ?
#
loop_
_entity_poly.entity_id
_entity_poly.type
_entity_poly.pdbx_seq_one_letter_code
_entity_poly.pdbx_strand_id
1 'polypeptide(L)'
;MKRIGTNLSPCRSQRANIETANQTGRTSSSHRAEQTGCAEIIPSRSETSRSVVEQLEELCLDVDRYCVSNPQVAGTERFLKRSRQELRVAKLLQGEESQDDGLLREKVQGSLNNLNGLKCELQTAKEAPGTVAIGARFSYLREQRANKTSVEVDVVALCGQAWIEVKHLGSSKQGSGWFDSPGHCKGVHLQAMELVRAANAVENKILWKAPTVVFRFINGKVDQEVTQKLQSVGVVVVDDSFTQPFCQALPPQLPPPISVNLDIT
;
A
#
# COMPACT_ATOMS: atom_id res chain seq x y z
N MET A 1 0.29 25.52 -44.17
CA MET A 1 -1.12 25.68 -44.58
C MET A 1 -2.03 25.28 -43.43
N LYS A 2 -2.97 26.17 -43.09
CA LYS A 2 -4.28 26.01 -42.43
C LYS A 2 -4.44 25.15 -41.15
N ARG A 3 -4.87 25.90 -40.12
CA ARG A 3 -5.46 25.51 -38.83
C ARG A 3 -6.69 24.61 -39.00
N ILE A 4 -6.85 23.66 -38.08
CA ILE A 4 -8.12 23.04 -37.64
C ILE A 4 -7.85 22.68 -36.17
N GLY A 5 -8.62 23.00 -35.13
CA GLY A 5 -9.93 23.60 -34.98
C GLY A 5 -10.31 23.29 -33.53
N THR A 6 -10.13 24.26 -32.63
CA THR A 6 -10.59 24.20 -31.23
C THR A 6 -12.06 24.56 -31.20
N ASN A 7 -12.90 23.73 -30.58
CA ASN A 7 -14.18 24.11 -29.97
C ASN A 7 -14.81 22.86 -29.35
N LEU A 8 -14.94 22.82 -28.02
CA LEU A 8 -16.14 22.31 -27.34
C LEU A 8 -16.21 22.90 -25.92
N SER A 9 -17.44 23.20 -25.54
CA SER A 9 -17.92 24.24 -24.63
C SER A 9 -17.93 23.86 -23.13
N PRO A 10 -18.13 24.83 -22.23
CA PRO A 10 -18.18 24.59 -20.78
C PRO A 10 -19.54 24.05 -20.31
N CYS A 11 -19.53 22.96 -19.55
CA CYS A 11 -20.70 22.45 -18.84
C CYS A 11 -21.06 23.37 -17.67
N ARG A 12 -22.26 23.95 -17.75
CA ARG A 12 -22.90 24.77 -16.70
C ARG A 12 -23.38 23.90 -15.54
N SER A 13 -23.08 24.42 -14.36
CA SER A 13 -23.69 24.13 -13.06
C SER A 13 -25.23 24.16 -13.09
N GLN A 14 -25.86 23.15 -12.48
CA GLN A 14 -27.20 23.25 -11.92
C GLN A 14 -27.16 22.73 -10.48
N ARG A 15 -27.27 23.65 -9.52
CA ARG A 15 -27.56 23.37 -8.12
C ARG A 15 -29.07 23.11 -8.01
N ALA A 16 -29.45 21.94 -7.49
CA ALA A 16 -30.80 21.69 -7.02
C ALA A 16 -30.85 21.93 -5.50
N ASN A 17 -31.69 22.87 -5.10
CA ASN A 17 -32.14 23.06 -3.72
C ASN A 17 -33.05 21.89 -3.33
N ILE A 18 -32.77 21.25 -2.20
CA ILE A 18 -33.73 20.37 -1.53
C ILE A 18 -33.92 20.94 -0.13
N GLU A 19 -35.00 21.71 0.02
CA GLU A 19 -35.65 21.96 1.30
C GLU A 19 -36.50 20.74 1.63
N THR A 20 -36.26 20.12 2.79
CA THR A 20 -37.31 19.36 3.47
C THR A 20 -37.13 19.52 4.97
N ALA A 21 -38.06 20.29 5.54
CA ALA A 21 -38.34 20.29 6.96
C ALA A 21 -38.96 18.93 7.35
N ASN A 22 -38.59 18.41 8.51
CA ASN A 22 -39.55 17.74 9.39
C ASN A 22 -39.08 17.79 10.84
N GLN A 23 -39.90 18.48 11.62
CA GLN A 23 -39.94 18.49 13.07
C GLN A 23 -40.57 17.19 13.59
N THR A 24 -40.17 16.78 14.79
CA THR A 24 -40.96 16.24 15.91
C THR A 24 -40.30 15.02 16.57
N GLY A 25 -40.34 14.98 17.91
CA GLY A 25 -40.03 13.79 18.70
C GLY A 25 -38.97 13.95 19.78
N ARG A 26 -39.15 14.90 20.71
CA ARG A 26 -38.47 14.87 22.03
C ARG A 26 -39.18 13.84 22.92
N THR A 27 -38.49 12.76 23.28
CA THR A 27 -38.80 11.97 24.47
C THR A 27 -37.54 11.82 25.30
N SER A 28 -37.52 12.54 26.42
CA SER A 28 -36.47 12.56 27.42
C SER A 28 -36.68 11.39 28.37
N SER A 29 -35.91 10.31 28.25
CA SER A 29 -35.78 9.29 29.31
C SER A 29 -34.36 9.30 29.84
N SER A 30 -34.21 9.89 31.03
CA SER A 30 -32.98 9.95 31.81
C SER A 30 -32.63 8.57 32.37
N HIS A 31 -31.72 7.86 31.70
CA HIS A 31 -30.96 6.77 32.30
C HIS A 31 -29.51 7.23 32.48
N ARG A 32 -29.22 7.75 33.67
CA ARG A 32 -27.89 8.13 34.12
C ARG A 32 -27.15 6.84 34.51
N ALA A 33 -26.58 6.15 33.52
CA ALA A 33 -25.61 5.10 33.77
C ALA A 33 -24.31 5.76 34.23
N GLU A 34 -23.86 5.42 35.44
CA GLU A 34 -22.54 5.77 35.96
C GLU A 34 -21.49 5.07 35.10
N GLN A 35 -21.04 5.74 34.04
CA GLN A 35 -19.83 5.38 33.31
C GLN A 35 -18.64 5.75 34.18
N THR A 36 -18.10 4.75 34.89
CA THR A 36 -16.75 4.77 35.45
C THR A 36 -15.77 4.91 34.29
N GLY A 37 -15.43 6.17 33.98
CA GLY A 37 -14.52 6.53 32.91
C GLY A 37 -13.11 6.02 33.20
N CYS A 38 -12.75 4.90 32.59
CA CYS A 38 -11.35 4.55 32.37
C CYS A 38 -10.78 5.61 31.42
N ALA A 39 -10.09 6.61 31.97
CA ALA A 39 -9.34 7.55 31.15
C ALA A 39 -8.28 6.77 30.36
N GLU A 40 -8.42 6.73 29.03
CA GLU A 40 -7.39 6.19 28.16
C GLU A 40 -6.10 6.99 28.38
N ILE A 41 -5.07 6.33 28.90
CA ILE A 41 -3.74 6.90 29.06
C ILE A 41 -3.16 7.04 27.64
N ILE A 42 -3.25 8.23 27.07
CA ILE A 42 -2.60 8.54 25.79
C ILE A 42 -1.09 8.57 26.06
N PRO A 43 -0.29 7.71 25.38
CA PRO A 43 1.16 7.68 25.58
C PRO A 43 1.78 9.05 25.35
N SER A 44 2.78 9.39 26.16
CA SER A 44 3.53 10.63 25.96
C SER A 44 4.30 10.57 24.62
N ARG A 45 4.56 11.73 24.03
CA ARG A 45 5.36 11.86 22.79
C ARG A 45 6.71 11.14 22.91
N SER A 46 7.38 11.31 24.06
CA SER A 46 8.67 10.69 24.35
C SER A 46 8.61 9.17 24.34
N GLU A 47 7.53 8.59 24.86
CA GLU A 47 7.31 7.14 24.86
C GLU A 47 7.06 6.63 23.45
N THR A 48 6.19 7.30 22.68
CA THR A 48 5.92 6.92 21.29
C THR A 48 7.18 6.99 20.43
N SER A 49 7.95 8.08 20.53
CA SER A 49 9.20 8.22 19.76
C SER A 49 10.24 7.17 20.14
N ARG A 50 10.39 6.86 21.44
CA ARG A 50 11.29 5.79 21.90
C ARG A 50 10.86 4.43 21.36
N SER A 51 9.57 4.12 21.45
CA SER A 51 9.02 2.87 20.92
C SER A 51 9.23 2.72 19.42
N VAL A 52 9.08 3.80 18.64
CA VAL A 52 9.33 3.78 17.19
C VAL A 52 10.81 3.47 16.89
N VAL A 53 11.75 4.06 17.63
CA VAL A 53 13.18 3.78 17.47
C VAL A 53 13.50 2.31 17.78
N GLU A 54 13.05 1.79 18.93
CA GLU A 54 13.26 0.40 19.33
C GLU A 54 12.72 -0.59 18.28
N GLN A 55 11.51 -0.33 17.78
CA GLN A 55 10.89 -1.17 16.75
C GLN A 55 11.60 -1.08 15.38
N LEU A 56 12.19 0.08 15.04
CA LEU A 56 12.99 0.23 13.82
C LEU A 56 14.34 -0.47 13.93
N GLU A 57 14.93 -0.53 15.13
CA GLU A 57 16.15 -1.32 15.39
C GLU A 57 15.88 -2.81 15.20
N GLU A 58 14.80 -3.32 15.80
CA GLU A 58 14.35 -4.70 15.62
C GLU A 58 14.07 -5.00 14.14
N LEU A 59 13.34 -4.11 13.45
CA LEU A 59 13.09 -4.26 12.01
C LEU A 59 14.39 -4.32 11.20
N CYS A 60 15.39 -3.49 11.51
CA CYS A 60 16.67 -3.53 10.80
C CYS A 60 17.38 -4.88 10.96
N LEU A 61 17.36 -5.47 12.16
CA LEU A 61 17.90 -6.80 12.42
C LEU A 61 17.12 -7.87 11.65
N ASP A 62 15.79 -7.75 11.61
CA ASP A 62 14.90 -8.64 10.88
C ASP A 62 15.14 -8.64 9.37
N VAL A 63 15.33 -7.44 8.81
CA VAL A 63 15.67 -7.29 7.40
C VAL A 63 17.05 -7.86 7.12
N ASP A 64 18.04 -7.58 7.96
CA ASP A 64 19.40 -8.09 7.81
C ASP A 64 19.42 -9.64 7.81
N ARG A 65 18.70 -10.26 8.76
CA ARG A 65 18.48 -11.72 8.79
C ARG A 65 17.81 -12.22 7.50
N TYR A 66 16.78 -11.53 7.03
CA TYR A 66 16.09 -11.89 5.79
C TYR A 66 17.03 -11.82 4.57
N CYS A 67 17.85 -10.76 4.45
CA CYS A 67 18.85 -10.62 3.39
C CYS A 67 19.82 -11.80 3.38
N VAL A 68 20.36 -12.16 4.56
CA VAL A 68 21.34 -13.25 4.70
C VAL A 68 20.72 -14.61 4.36
N SER A 69 19.47 -14.86 4.79
CA SER A 69 18.78 -16.12 4.51
C SER A 69 18.22 -16.22 3.09
N ASN A 70 18.12 -15.10 2.36
CA ASN A 70 17.51 -15.05 1.03
C ASN A 70 18.38 -14.23 0.04
N PRO A 71 19.64 -14.61 -0.19
CA PRO A 71 20.55 -13.86 -1.07
C PRO A 71 20.07 -13.80 -2.54
N GLN A 72 19.18 -14.72 -2.94
CA GLN A 72 18.55 -14.75 -4.26
C GLN A 72 17.45 -13.69 -4.46
N VAL A 73 16.94 -13.07 -3.38
CA VAL A 73 15.86 -12.08 -3.47
C VAL A 73 16.45 -10.71 -3.77
N ALA A 74 16.14 -10.18 -4.96
CA ALA A 74 16.63 -8.88 -5.39
C ALA A 74 16.03 -7.73 -4.56
N GLY A 75 16.80 -6.66 -4.38
CA GLY A 75 16.33 -5.43 -3.72
C GLY A 75 16.37 -5.45 -2.19
N THR A 76 16.70 -6.58 -1.56
CA THR A 76 16.85 -6.73 -0.10
C THR A 76 17.86 -5.75 0.50
N GLU A 77 19.00 -5.52 -0.16
CA GLU A 77 19.99 -4.50 0.27
C GLU A 77 19.42 -3.07 0.24
N ARG A 78 18.64 -2.73 -0.80
CA ARG A 78 17.97 -1.42 -0.89
C ARG A 78 16.93 -1.27 0.20
N PHE A 79 16.19 -2.34 0.49
CA PHE A 79 15.20 -2.40 1.55
C PHE A 79 15.83 -2.21 2.94
N LEU A 80 16.98 -2.85 3.20
CA LEU A 80 17.77 -2.65 4.42
C LEU A 80 18.29 -1.21 4.53
N LYS A 81 18.80 -0.64 3.43
CA LYS A 81 19.24 0.75 3.39
C LYS A 81 18.10 1.72 3.70
N ARG A 82 16.89 1.49 3.15
CA ARG A 82 15.69 2.28 3.45
C ARG A 82 15.31 2.17 4.93
N SER A 83 15.31 0.96 5.49
CA SER A 83 14.99 0.72 6.91
C SER A 83 15.99 1.43 7.85
N ARG A 84 17.29 1.35 7.56
CA ARG A 84 18.33 2.07 8.31
C ARG A 84 18.25 3.59 8.17
N GLN A 85 17.75 4.08 7.05
CA GLN A 85 17.51 5.52 6.85
C GLN A 85 16.34 5.99 7.73
N GLU A 86 15.24 5.25 7.77
CA GLU A 86 14.11 5.55 8.66
C GLU A 86 14.52 5.50 10.14
N LEU A 87 15.32 4.52 10.54
CA LEU A 87 15.89 4.46 11.89
C LEU A 87 16.71 5.70 12.23
N ARG A 88 17.55 6.18 11.31
CA ARG A 88 18.32 7.41 11.50
C ARG A 88 17.42 8.63 11.69
N VAL A 89 16.36 8.75 10.88
CA VAL A 89 15.38 9.84 11.01
C VAL A 89 14.68 9.75 12.38
N ALA A 90 14.20 8.58 12.79
CA ALA A 90 13.53 8.40 14.07
C ALA A 90 14.43 8.73 15.28
N LYS A 91 15.73 8.38 15.23
CA LYS A 91 16.71 8.75 16.27
C LYS A 91 16.92 10.26 16.37
N LEU A 92 16.93 10.97 15.24
CA LEU A 92 17.00 12.43 15.23
C LEU A 92 15.76 13.04 15.88
N LEU A 93 14.56 12.56 15.53
CA LEU A 93 13.29 13.03 16.10
C LEU A 93 13.19 12.77 17.61
N GLN A 94 13.77 11.66 18.09
CA GLN A 94 13.77 11.33 19.52
C GLN A 94 14.57 12.34 20.36
N GLY A 95 15.66 12.88 19.81
CA GLY A 95 16.51 13.88 20.47
C GLY A 95 16.12 15.33 20.18
N GLU A 96 15.13 15.57 19.32
CA GLU A 96 14.72 16.92 18.92
C GLU A 96 13.83 17.56 20.00
N GLU A 97 14.34 18.61 20.65
CA GLU A 97 13.52 19.54 21.42
C GLU A 97 12.97 20.61 20.46
N SER A 98 11.71 20.46 20.03
CA SER A 98 11.03 21.45 19.19
C SER A 98 10.14 22.37 20.04
N GLN A 99 10.13 23.66 19.70
CA GLN A 99 9.17 24.64 20.25
C GLN A 99 7.74 24.38 19.76
N ASP A 100 7.59 23.68 18.63
CA ASP A 100 6.31 23.25 18.07
C ASP A 100 6.12 21.74 18.32
N ASP A 101 5.38 21.42 19.38
CA ASP A 101 5.02 20.04 19.74
C ASP A 101 4.12 19.38 18.68
N GLY A 102 3.29 20.17 17.99
CA GLY A 102 2.37 19.67 16.96
C GLY A 102 3.13 19.12 15.76
N LEU A 103 4.05 19.91 15.21
CA LEU A 103 4.88 19.49 14.08
C LEU A 103 5.72 18.25 14.41
N LEU A 104 6.29 18.17 15.62
CA LEU A 104 7.09 17.02 16.02
C LEU A 104 6.24 15.74 16.15
N ARG A 105 5.02 15.84 16.69
CA ARG A 105 4.08 14.70 16.72
C ARG A 105 3.72 14.22 15.32
N GLU A 106 3.50 15.12 14.37
CA GLU A 106 3.25 14.75 12.97
C GLU A 106 4.44 14.01 12.35
N LYS A 107 5.68 14.49 12.60
CA LYS A 107 6.89 13.80 12.15
C LYS A 107 7.02 12.40 12.75
N VAL A 108 6.80 12.25 14.06
CA VAL A 108 6.84 10.94 14.76
C VAL A 108 5.76 10.00 14.21
N GLN A 109 4.55 10.51 13.98
CA GLN A 109 3.48 9.73 13.34
C GLN A 109 3.84 9.31 11.91
N GLY A 110 4.53 10.17 11.17
CA GLY A 110 5.12 9.84 9.87
C GLY A 110 6.10 8.68 9.95
N SER A 111 7.04 8.71 10.90
CA SER A 111 7.97 7.59 11.14
C SER A 111 7.27 6.30 11.57
N LEU A 112 6.21 6.39 12.39
CA LEU A 112 5.40 5.23 12.77
C LEU A 112 4.67 4.63 11.54
N ASN A 113 4.12 5.47 10.66
CA ASN A 113 3.48 5.02 9.43
C ASN A 113 4.49 4.32 8.50
N ASN A 114 5.70 4.87 8.36
CA ASN A 114 6.77 4.26 7.57
C ASN A 114 7.21 2.92 8.16
N LEU A 115 7.44 2.86 9.48
CA LEU A 115 7.77 1.62 10.21
C LEU A 115 6.74 0.52 9.93
N ASN A 116 5.45 0.84 10.05
CA ASN A 116 4.38 -0.13 9.81
C ASN A 116 4.33 -0.59 8.34
N GLY A 117 4.53 0.33 7.39
CA GLY A 117 4.65 -0.03 5.98
C GLY A 117 5.80 -1.01 5.73
N LEU A 118 6.99 -0.72 6.24
CA LEU A 118 8.16 -1.60 6.10
C LEU A 118 7.95 -2.97 6.77
N LYS A 119 7.36 -3.02 7.98
CA LYS A 119 7.02 -4.27 8.65
C LYS A 119 6.09 -5.13 7.79
N CYS A 120 5.06 -4.51 7.21
CA CYS A 120 4.10 -5.18 6.35
C CYS A 120 4.73 -5.70 5.05
N GLU A 121 5.60 -4.92 4.41
CA GLU A 121 6.33 -5.35 3.21
C GLU A 121 7.23 -6.57 3.51
N LEU A 122 7.99 -6.52 4.61
CA LEU A 122 8.86 -7.64 5.01
C LEU A 122 8.05 -8.89 5.37
N GLN A 123 6.96 -8.73 6.12
CA GLN A 123 6.05 -9.84 6.44
C GLN A 123 5.50 -10.47 5.16
N THR A 124 5.04 -9.65 4.21
CA THR A 124 4.53 -10.13 2.93
C THR A 124 5.60 -10.90 2.16
N ALA A 125 6.83 -10.41 2.12
CA ALA A 125 7.95 -11.09 1.46
C ALA A 125 8.34 -12.42 2.11
N LYS A 126 8.19 -12.55 3.45
CA LYS A 126 8.40 -13.79 4.20
C LYS A 126 7.30 -14.83 3.94
N GLU A 127 6.06 -14.39 3.79
CA GLU A 127 4.90 -15.29 3.61
C GLU A 127 4.61 -15.65 2.16
N ALA A 128 4.98 -14.80 1.20
CA ALA A 128 4.75 -15.06 -0.21
C ALA A 128 5.67 -16.19 -0.72
N PRO A 129 5.14 -17.27 -1.29
CA PRO A 129 5.94 -18.34 -1.87
C PRO A 129 6.75 -17.84 -3.08
N GLY A 130 8.02 -18.23 -3.12
CA GLY A 130 8.91 -17.92 -4.25
C GLY A 130 9.10 -16.42 -4.46
N THR A 131 9.18 -15.63 -3.39
CA THR A 131 9.61 -14.22 -3.46
C THR A 131 10.93 -14.13 -4.21
N VAL A 132 10.98 -13.26 -5.23
CA VAL A 132 12.17 -13.01 -6.06
C VAL A 132 12.67 -11.58 -5.97
N ALA A 133 11.85 -10.63 -5.53
CA ALA A 133 12.29 -9.26 -5.31
C ALA A 133 11.43 -8.51 -4.29
N ILE A 134 12.04 -7.50 -3.65
CA ILE A 134 11.37 -6.49 -2.81
C ILE A 134 11.68 -5.09 -3.39
N GLY A 135 10.66 -4.24 -3.56
CA GLY A 135 10.80 -2.90 -4.11
C GLY A 135 11.27 -2.90 -5.58
N ALA A 136 10.85 -3.86 -6.39
CA ALA A 136 11.26 -3.97 -7.78
C ALA A 136 10.63 -2.86 -8.63
N ARG A 137 11.40 -2.30 -9.58
CA ARG A 137 10.91 -1.26 -10.49
C ARG A 137 10.71 -1.83 -11.88
N PHE A 138 9.49 -1.71 -12.39
CA PHE A 138 9.12 -2.16 -13.73
C PHE A 138 8.81 -0.98 -14.60
N SER A 139 9.40 -0.94 -15.78
CA SER A 139 9.15 0.12 -16.74
C SER A 139 8.12 -0.31 -17.76
N TYR A 140 7.37 0.65 -18.29
CA TYR A 140 6.47 0.42 -19.41
C TYR A 140 6.28 1.68 -20.26
N LEU A 141 5.87 1.50 -21.52
CA LEU A 141 5.50 2.59 -22.42
C LEU A 141 4.06 3.05 -22.14
N ARG A 142 3.88 4.35 -21.92
CA ARG A 142 2.54 4.95 -21.75
C ARG A 142 2.02 5.38 -23.12
N GLU A 143 0.89 4.83 -23.57
CA GLU A 143 0.33 5.04 -24.92
C GLU A 143 0.30 6.51 -25.40
N GLN A 144 0.12 7.46 -24.48
CA GLN A 144 -0.04 8.88 -24.81
C GLN A 144 1.28 9.67 -24.89
N ARG A 145 2.42 9.08 -24.49
CA ARG A 145 3.73 9.75 -24.54
C ARG A 145 4.79 8.71 -24.87
N ALA A 146 5.66 8.99 -25.84
CA ALA A 146 6.85 8.18 -26.13
C ALA A 146 7.87 8.12 -24.96
N ASN A 147 7.47 8.53 -23.75
CA ASN A 147 8.27 8.51 -22.54
C ASN A 147 8.02 7.21 -21.78
N LYS A 148 9.09 6.47 -21.57
CA LYS A 148 9.13 5.33 -20.65
C LYS A 148 8.79 5.82 -19.24
N THR A 149 7.81 5.17 -18.61
CA THR A 149 7.46 5.40 -17.20
C THR A 149 7.79 4.15 -16.39
N SER A 150 7.74 4.24 -15.05
CA SER A 150 8.01 3.09 -14.17
C SER A 150 7.07 3.06 -12.99
N VAL A 151 6.72 1.85 -12.56
CA VAL A 151 6.06 1.55 -11.29
C VAL A 151 7.04 0.83 -10.37
N GLU A 152 6.86 1.00 -9.07
CA GLU A 152 7.53 0.21 -8.05
C GLU A 152 6.53 -0.80 -7.50
N VAL A 153 6.96 -2.03 -7.30
CA VAL A 153 6.17 -3.14 -6.75
C VAL A 153 6.84 -3.55 -5.44
N ASP A 154 6.08 -3.55 -4.34
CA ASP A 154 6.61 -3.81 -3.01
C ASP A 154 7.19 -5.22 -2.89
N VAL A 155 6.44 -6.24 -3.33
CA VAL A 155 6.90 -7.64 -3.32
C VAL A 155 6.58 -8.32 -4.65
N VAL A 156 7.57 -8.99 -5.23
CA VAL A 156 7.42 -9.82 -6.43
C VAL A 156 7.61 -11.28 -6.05
N ALA A 157 6.61 -12.11 -6.31
CA ALA A 157 6.57 -13.51 -5.88
C ALA A 157 6.23 -14.46 -7.03
N LEU A 158 6.26 -15.78 -6.75
CA LEU A 158 5.98 -16.85 -7.72
C LEU A 158 6.78 -16.70 -9.02
N CYS A 159 8.10 -16.47 -8.90
CA CYS A 159 8.99 -16.23 -10.03
C CYS A 159 8.54 -15.06 -10.93
N GLY A 160 7.94 -14.03 -10.34
CA GLY A 160 7.47 -12.84 -11.06
C GLY A 160 5.99 -12.85 -11.44
N GLN A 161 5.29 -13.97 -11.26
CA GLN A 161 3.89 -14.12 -11.66
C GLN A 161 2.91 -13.36 -10.76
N ALA A 162 3.33 -12.95 -9.56
CA ALA A 162 2.54 -12.15 -8.63
C ALA A 162 3.27 -10.85 -8.29
N TRP A 163 2.60 -9.73 -8.49
CA TRP A 163 3.04 -8.39 -8.09
C TRP A 163 2.17 -7.93 -6.93
N ILE A 164 2.75 -7.83 -5.74
CA ILE A 164 2.00 -7.57 -4.51
C ILE A 164 2.32 -6.14 -4.05
N GLU A 165 1.29 -5.32 -3.98
CA GLU A 165 1.30 -4.01 -3.34
C GLU A 165 0.78 -4.17 -1.91
N VAL A 166 1.51 -3.63 -0.92
CA VAL A 166 1.22 -3.83 0.49
C VAL A 166 0.71 -2.54 1.12
N LYS A 167 -0.41 -2.62 1.83
CA LYS A 167 -1.02 -1.48 2.53
C LYS A 167 -1.25 -1.83 3.99
N HIS A 168 -0.73 -1.00 4.89
CA HIS A 168 -1.06 -1.08 6.31
C HIS A 168 -2.36 -0.32 6.59
N LEU A 169 -3.37 -1.01 7.11
CA LEU A 169 -4.60 -0.39 7.59
C LEU A 169 -4.39 0.07 9.04
N GLY A 170 -3.80 1.26 9.19
CA GLY A 170 -3.75 1.92 10.50
C GLY A 170 -5.14 2.38 10.95
N SER A 171 -5.27 2.71 12.24
CA SER A 171 -6.51 3.17 12.89
C SER A 171 -7.11 4.47 12.34
N SER A 172 -6.41 5.18 11.45
CA SER A 172 -6.75 6.56 11.04
C SER A 172 -7.37 6.72 9.65
N LYS A 173 -7.55 5.65 8.85
CA LYS A 173 -8.13 5.75 7.49
C LYS A 173 -9.22 4.72 7.23
N GLN A 174 -10.38 4.92 7.84
CA GLN A 174 -11.64 4.30 7.40
C GLN A 174 -12.38 5.30 6.48
N GLY A 175 -12.96 4.84 5.36
CA GLY A 175 -13.79 5.66 4.46
C GLY A 175 -13.12 6.27 3.21
N SER A 176 -13.82 7.19 2.53
CA SER A 176 -13.56 7.72 1.17
C SER A 176 -12.18 8.32 0.87
N GLY A 177 -11.33 8.51 1.89
CA GLY A 177 -9.98 9.05 1.75
C GLY A 177 -9.00 8.21 0.90
N TRP A 178 -9.36 6.96 0.57
CA TRP A 178 -8.58 6.07 -0.29
C TRP A 178 -8.55 6.49 -1.77
N PHE A 179 -9.58 7.21 -2.24
CA PHE A 179 -9.77 7.52 -3.65
C PHE A 179 -9.42 8.97 -4.01
N ASP A 180 -9.70 9.92 -3.13
CA ASP A 180 -9.85 11.33 -3.53
C ASP A 180 -8.90 12.33 -2.85
N SER A 181 -7.80 11.88 -2.21
CA SER A 181 -6.84 12.82 -1.61
C SER A 181 -6.09 13.62 -2.70
N PRO A 182 -6.32 14.94 -2.86
CA PRO A 182 -5.59 15.75 -3.81
C PRO A 182 -4.18 15.99 -3.27
N GLY A 183 -3.16 15.85 -4.12
CA GLY A 183 -1.80 16.27 -3.76
C GLY A 183 -0.75 15.23 -4.10
N HIS A 184 -0.54 14.20 -3.27
CA HIS A 184 0.72 13.43 -3.34
C HIS A 184 0.59 11.90 -3.23
N CYS A 185 -0.58 11.38 -2.84
CA CYS A 185 -0.88 9.96 -3.00
C CYS A 185 -1.83 9.84 -4.19
N LYS A 186 -1.37 9.27 -5.32
CA LYS A 186 -2.32 8.74 -6.30
C LYS A 186 -3.27 7.84 -5.50
N GLY A 187 -4.57 8.11 -5.51
CA GLY A 187 -5.55 7.27 -4.80
C GLY A 187 -5.29 5.80 -5.13
N VAL A 188 -5.55 4.89 -4.19
CA VAL A 188 -5.16 3.47 -4.31
C VAL A 188 -5.71 2.84 -5.60
N HIS A 189 -6.85 3.33 -6.10
CA HIS A 189 -7.37 3.01 -7.42
C HIS A 189 -6.46 3.39 -8.58
N LEU A 190 -5.97 4.64 -8.62
CA LEU A 190 -5.04 5.09 -9.66
C LEU A 190 -3.72 4.31 -9.59
N GLN A 191 -3.25 3.97 -8.38
CA GLN A 191 -2.08 3.10 -8.23
C GLN A 191 -2.35 1.70 -8.80
N ALA A 192 -3.51 1.10 -8.49
CA ALA A 192 -3.93 -0.19 -9.04
C ALA A 192 -4.01 -0.16 -10.57
N MET A 193 -4.62 0.87 -11.16
CA MET A 193 -4.68 1.05 -12.62
C MET A 193 -3.30 1.13 -13.26
N GLU A 194 -2.37 1.85 -12.65
CA GLU A 194 -1.00 1.98 -13.16
C GLU A 194 -0.22 0.66 -13.05
N LEU A 195 -0.38 -0.08 -11.95
CA LEU A 195 0.23 -1.40 -11.76
C LEU A 195 -0.32 -2.42 -12.75
N VAL A 196 -1.65 -2.50 -12.93
CA VAL A 196 -2.28 -3.40 -13.92
C VAL A 196 -1.83 -3.04 -15.34
N ARG A 197 -1.75 -1.75 -15.68
CA ARG A 197 -1.23 -1.33 -16.98
C ARG A 197 0.23 -1.77 -17.17
N ALA A 198 1.08 -1.55 -16.17
CA ALA A 198 2.48 -1.97 -16.21
C ALA A 198 2.62 -3.49 -16.35
N ALA A 199 1.85 -4.27 -15.59
CA ALA A 199 1.85 -5.74 -15.66
C ALA A 199 1.40 -6.26 -17.03
N ASN A 200 0.49 -5.55 -17.71
CA ASN A 200 0.02 -5.91 -19.05
C ASN A 200 0.95 -5.49 -20.18
N ALA A 201 1.97 -4.66 -19.91
CA ALA A 201 2.95 -4.25 -20.91
C ALA A 201 3.75 -5.46 -21.42
N VAL A 202 4.06 -5.47 -22.72
CA VAL A 202 4.67 -6.63 -23.40
C VAL A 202 6.00 -7.03 -22.74
N GLU A 203 6.80 -6.04 -22.34
CA GLU A 203 8.09 -6.21 -21.69
C GLU A 203 8.03 -6.80 -20.27
N ASN A 204 6.86 -6.76 -19.62
CA ASN A 204 6.68 -7.25 -18.24
C ASN A 204 5.93 -8.60 -18.19
N LYS A 205 5.53 -9.16 -19.34
CA LYS A 205 4.88 -10.47 -19.40
C LYS A 205 5.86 -11.60 -19.16
N ILE A 206 5.43 -12.59 -18.40
CA ILE A 206 6.18 -13.82 -18.12
C ILE A 206 5.47 -14.96 -18.85
N LEU A 207 6.19 -15.64 -19.75
CA LEU A 207 5.63 -16.69 -20.59
C LEU A 207 4.33 -16.22 -21.30
N TRP A 208 4.39 -15.00 -21.86
CA TRP A 208 3.27 -14.34 -22.56
C TRP A 208 2.04 -14.00 -21.70
N LYS A 209 2.10 -14.20 -20.39
CA LYS A 209 1.04 -13.86 -19.43
C LYS A 209 1.44 -12.66 -18.57
N ALA A 210 0.49 -11.75 -18.32
CA ALA A 210 0.69 -10.67 -17.38
C ALA A 210 0.78 -11.22 -15.93
N PRO A 211 1.66 -10.67 -15.08
CA PRO A 211 1.64 -10.93 -13.65
C PRO A 211 0.27 -10.57 -13.04
N THR A 212 -0.17 -11.35 -12.06
CA THR A 212 -1.36 -11.01 -11.26
C THR A 212 -0.99 -9.92 -10.27
N VAL A 213 -1.72 -8.81 -10.32
CA VAL A 213 -1.56 -7.71 -9.36
C VAL A 213 -2.42 -7.99 -8.14
N VAL A 214 -1.81 -7.96 -6.96
CA VAL A 214 -2.45 -8.25 -5.67
C VAL A 214 -2.27 -7.04 -4.76
N PHE A 215 -3.36 -6.54 -4.19
CA PHE A 215 -3.33 -5.56 -3.11
C PHE A 215 -3.57 -6.28 -1.79
N ARG A 216 -2.53 -6.31 -0.95
CA ARG A 216 -2.58 -6.92 0.37
C ARG A 216 -2.70 -5.84 1.43
N PHE A 217 -3.83 -5.83 2.11
CA PHE A 217 -4.09 -4.99 3.27
C PHE A 217 -3.80 -5.79 4.54
N ILE A 218 -3.03 -5.21 5.46
CA ILE A 218 -2.63 -5.86 6.71
C ILE A 218 -3.14 -5.03 7.89
N ASN A 219 -3.61 -5.72 8.93
CA ASN A 219 -4.15 -5.15 10.17
C ASN A 219 -5.49 -4.42 10.00
N GLY A 220 -6.33 -4.90 9.10
CA GLY A 220 -7.71 -4.44 9.03
C GLY A 220 -8.51 -5.07 7.91
N LYS A 221 -9.80 -4.74 7.90
CA LYS A 221 -10.70 -5.04 6.79
C LYS A 221 -10.86 -3.82 5.90
N VAL A 222 -10.94 -4.06 4.61
CA VAL A 222 -11.19 -3.03 3.61
C VAL A 222 -12.68 -2.94 3.36
N ASP A 223 -13.19 -1.70 3.21
CA ASP A 223 -14.59 -1.47 2.87
C ASP A 223 -14.96 -2.20 1.57
N GLN A 224 -16.13 -2.83 1.53
CA GLN A 224 -16.58 -3.62 0.38
C GLN A 224 -16.59 -2.81 -0.93
N GLU A 225 -16.97 -1.53 -0.86
CA GLU A 225 -16.94 -0.61 -2.00
C GLU A 225 -15.50 -0.43 -2.54
N VAL A 226 -14.51 -0.33 -1.64
CA VAL A 226 -13.11 -0.20 -2.03
C VAL A 226 -12.63 -1.46 -2.72
N THR A 227 -12.94 -2.62 -2.13
CA THR A 227 -12.63 -3.94 -2.69
C THR A 227 -13.21 -4.12 -4.09
N GLN A 228 -14.49 -3.79 -4.29
CA GLN A 228 -15.16 -3.87 -5.59
C GLN A 228 -14.51 -2.95 -6.64
N LYS A 229 -14.20 -1.70 -6.26
CA LYS A 229 -13.52 -0.73 -7.15
C LYS A 229 -12.12 -1.17 -7.56
N LEU A 230 -11.41 -1.88 -6.69
CA LEU A 230 -10.10 -2.44 -7.02
C LEU A 230 -10.25 -3.68 -7.92
N GLN A 231 -11.13 -4.60 -7.55
CA GLN A 231 -11.42 -5.79 -8.36
C GLN A 231 -11.90 -5.45 -9.78
N SER A 232 -12.66 -4.37 -9.96
CA SER A 232 -13.09 -3.92 -11.30
C SER A 232 -11.93 -3.46 -12.21
N VAL A 233 -10.76 -3.18 -11.65
CA VAL A 233 -9.52 -2.86 -12.40
C VAL A 233 -8.75 -4.14 -12.76
N GLY A 234 -9.11 -5.28 -12.19
CA GLY A 234 -8.44 -6.57 -12.41
C GLY A 234 -7.34 -6.88 -11.38
N VAL A 235 -7.39 -6.29 -10.19
CA VAL A 235 -6.50 -6.70 -9.07
C VAL A 235 -7.19 -7.69 -8.15
N VAL A 236 -6.40 -8.57 -7.53
CA VAL A 236 -6.84 -9.40 -6.39
C VAL A 236 -6.68 -8.56 -5.12
N VAL A 237 -7.69 -8.57 -4.25
CA VAL A 237 -7.65 -7.87 -2.96
C VAL A 237 -7.61 -8.91 -1.85
N VAL A 238 -6.67 -8.76 -0.92
CA VAL A 238 -6.53 -9.61 0.27
C VAL A 238 -6.48 -8.71 1.49
N ASP A 239 -7.30 -9.00 2.50
CA ASP A 239 -7.35 -8.28 3.77
C ASP A 239 -7.62 -9.27 4.93
N ASP A 240 -7.86 -8.78 6.14
CA ASP A 240 -8.11 -9.63 7.31
C ASP A 240 -9.46 -10.39 7.25
N SER A 241 -10.30 -10.17 6.24
CA SER A 241 -11.49 -11.01 6.00
C SER A 241 -11.13 -12.33 5.29
N PHE A 242 -9.94 -12.43 4.70
CA PHE A 242 -9.46 -13.62 4.03
C PHE A 242 -9.03 -14.68 5.05
N THR A 243 -9.82 -15.75 5.18
CA THR A 243 -9.61 -16.78 6.20
C THR A 243 -8.62 -17.87 5.81
N GLN A 244 -8.22 -17.93 4.53
CA GLN A 244 -7.26 -18.91 4.04
C GLN A 244 -5.82 -18.37 4.17
N PRO A 245 -4.80 -19.25 4.17
CA PRO A 245 -3.41 -18.82 4.09
C PRO A 245 -3.18 -17.90 2.88
N PHE A 246 -2.40 -16.82 3.07
CA PHE A 246 -2.14 -15.81 2.03
C PHE A 246 -1.69 -16.41 0.69
N CYS A 247 -0.91 -17.50 0.72
CA CYS A 247 -0.45 -18.18 -0.49
C CYS A 247 -1.59 -18.71 -1.38
N GLN A 248 -2.78 -18.97 -0.83
CA GLN A 248 -3.95 -19.40 -1.60
C GLN A 248 -4.66 -18.26 -2.34
N ALA A 249 -4.40 -17.00 -1.96
CA ALA A 249 -4.90 -15.84 -2.70
C ALA A 249 -4.06 -15.54 -3.96
N LEU A 250 -2.86 -16.11 -4.06
CA LEU A 250 -1.95 -15.89 -5.18
C LEU A 250 -2.35 -16.78 -6.37
N PRO A 251 -2.01 -16.38 -7.61
CA PRO A 251 -2.25 -17.23 -8.77
C PRO A 251 -1.56 -18.59 -8.61
N PRO A 252 -2.10 -19.67 -9.20
CA PRO A 252 -1.44 -20.97 -9.17
C PRO A 252 -0.07 -20.86 -9.83
N GLN A 253 0.94 -21.47 -9.21
CA GLN A 253 2.29 -21.50 -9.74
C GLN A 253 2.29 -22.23 -11.09
N LEU A 254 2.80 -21.59 -12.14
CA LEU A 254 3.04 -22.29 -13.41
C LEU A 254 3.96 -23.51 -13.19
N PRO A 255 3.70 -24.62 -13.88
CA PRO A 255 4.58 -25.79 -13.80
C PRO A 255 6.00 -25.39 -14.21
N PRO A 256 7.04 -26.05 -13.66
CA PRO A 256 8.40 -25.83 -14.10
C PRO A 256 8.48 -26.06 -15.62
N PRO A 257 9.29 -25.29 -16.36
CA PRO A 257 9.47 -25.52 -17.78
C PRO A 257 9.90 -26.97 -17.99
N ILE A 258 9.13 -27.70 -18.80
CA ILE A 258 9.50 -29.06 -19.19
C ILE A 258 10.78 -28.92 -20.00
N SER A 259 11.87 -29.49 -19.51
CA SER A 259 13.10 -29.63 -20.29
C SER A 259 12.79 -30.60 -21.43
N VAL A 260 12.34 -30.05 -22.56
CA VAL A 260 12.33 -30.79 -23.80
C VAL A 260 13.79 -30.92 -24.23
N ASN A 261 14.32 -32.14 -24.19
CA ASN A 261 15.55 -32.45 -24.90
C ASN A 261 15.25 -32.21 -26.39
N LEU A 262 15.56 -31.00 -26.85
CA LEU A 262 15.62 -30.68 -28.26
C LEU A 262 16.92 -31.29 -28.82
N ASP A 263 17.06 -32.61 -28.70
CA ASP A 263 17.99 -33.36 -29.54
C ASP A 263 17.38 -33.35 -30.95
N ILE A 264 17.64 -32.26 -31.66
CA ILE A 264 17.35 -32.15 -33.08
C ILE A 264 18.50 -32.90 -33.78
N THR A 265 18.24 -34.15 -34.16
CA THR A 265 19.10 -34.95 -35.04
C THR A 265 19.00 -34.48 -36.49
#